data_AF-A0A158ECG1-F1
#
_entry.id   AF-A0A158ECG1-F1
#
_cell.length_a   1.000
_cell.length_b   1.000
_cell.length_c   1.000
_cell.angle_alpha   90.00
_cell.angle_beta   90.00
_cell.angle_gamma   90.00
#
_symmetry.space_group_name_H-M   'P 1'
#
loop_
_entity.id
_entity.type
_entity.pdbx_description
1 polymer ?
#
loop_
_entity_poly.entity_id
_entity_poly.type
_entity_poly.pdbx_seq_one_letter_code
_entity_poly.pdbx_strand_id
1 'polypeptide(L)'
;MNNRAYETSPAQCSLWNRKQSRLAPETRRVLLALSERVLGASLASLFELKGFPAQLAVDASSLRRIVAEWRPHVIFLDTRIGGCGNYALVRALREADDDARRSIIAMSGFLPEEPIARLREAGYDGHCRRPCPVWQMTDLLDEFFACHAVR
;
A
#
# COMPACT_ATOMS: atom_id res chain seq x y z
N MET A 1 -30.43 3.10 5.33
CA MET A 1 -29.96 1.70 5.43
C MET A 1 -29.13 1.40 4.18
N ASN A 2 -27.83 1.70 4.19
CA ASN A 2 -26.96 1.38 3.06
C ASN A 2 -26.40 -0.02 3.26
N ASN A 3 -26.87 -0.93 2.42
CA ASN A 3 -26.47 -2.32 2.37
C ASN A 3 -24.99 -2.38 1.94
N ARG A 4 -24.05 -2.47 2.89
CA ARG A 4 -22.61 -2.69 2.66
C ARG A 4 -22.36 -4.15 2.24
N ALA A 5 -23.03 -4.61 1.20
CA ALA A 5 -23.02 -6.01 0.74
C ALA A 5 -21.73 -6.42 -0.02
N TYR A 6 -20.61 -5.77 0.29
CA TYR A 6 -19.27 -6.30 0.04
C TYR A 6 -18.62 -6.38 1.41
N GLU A 7 -18.92 -7.46 2.13
CA GLU A 7 -18.15 -7.83 3.31
C GLU A 7 -16.66 -7.73 2.96
N THR A 8 -15.88 -7.16 3.87
CA THR A 8 -14.42 -7.09 3.80
C THR A 8 -13.89 -8.52 3.76
N SER A 9 -13.86 -9.13 2.58
CA SER A 9 -13.33 -10.47 2.42
C SER A 9 -11.82 -10.37 2.62
N PRO A 10 -11.22 -11.14 3.55
CA PRO A 10 -9.77 -11.24 3.67
C PRO A 10 -9.09 -11.63 2.35
N ALA A 11 -9.85 -12.19 1.40
CA ALA A 11 -9.38 -12.49 0.05
C ALA A 11 -9.06 -11.24 -0.78
N GLN A 12 -9.68 -10.10 -0.50
CA GLN A 12 -9.45 -8.85 -1.24
C GLN A 12 -8.28 -8.08 -0.65
N CYS A 13 -8.37 -7.63 0.60
CA CYS A 13 -7.37 -6.73 1.18
C CYS A 13 -7.08 -7.16 2.65
N SER A 14 -5.82 -7.46 3.00
CA SER A 14 -5.44 -7.93 4.34
C SER A 14 -4.00 -7.55 4.73
N LEU A 15 -3.78 -7.32 6.02
CA LEU A 15 -2.46 -7.14 6.64
C LEU A 15 -2.13 -8.34 7.51
N TRP A 16 -0.93 -8.90 7.34
CA TRP A 16 -0.40 -9.94 8.23
C TRP A 16 0.73 -9.45 9.12
N ASN A 17 1.39 -8.35 8.75
CA ASN A 17 2.34 -7.66 9.61
C ASN A 17 1.77 -6.30 10.02
N ARG A 18 0.98 -6.30 11.09
CA ARG A 18 0.26 -5.11 11.56
C ARG A 18 1.19 -4.18 12.32
N LYS A 19 1.92 -3.36 11.55
CA LYS A 19 2.69 -2.23 12.09
C LYS A 19 1.73 -1.07 12.40
N GLN A 20 2.05 -0.29 13.43
CA GLN A 20 1.27 0.88 13.82
C GLN A 20 2.17 2.10 13.98
N SER A 21 1.67 3.26 13.58
CA SER A 21 2.40 4.52 13.66
C SER A 21 1.49 5.67 14.10
N ARG A 22 1.79 6.29 15.25
CA ARG A 22 1.01 7.41 15.82
C ARG A 22 1.49 8.76 15.30
N LEU A 23 1.44 8.93 13.98
CA LEU A 23 1.86 10.14 13.30
C LEU A 23 0.72 11.15 13.21
N ALA A 24 1.07 12.44 13.29
CA ALA A 24 0.13 13.52 13.03
C ALA A 24 -0.33 13.47 11.56
N PRO A 25 -1.60 13.76 11.24
CA PRO A 25 -2.17 13.58 9.90
C PRO A 25 -1.31 14.09 8.74
N GLU A 26 -0.77 15.30 8.87
CA GLU A 26 0.08 15.98 7.88
C GLU A 26 1.40 15.27 7.60
N THR A 27 1.81 14.36 8.49
CA THR A 27 3.03 13.56 8.34
C THR A 27 2.75 12.14 7.82
N ARG A 28 1.48 11.74 7.64
CA ARG A 28 1.08 10.37 7.21
C ARG A 28 1.27 10.14 5.71
N ARG A 29 2.53 10.18 5.27
CA ARG A 29 2.94 10.04 3.87
C ARG A 29 2.64 8.64 3.31
N VAL A 30 1.86 8.57 2.24
CA VAL A 30 1.47 7.35 1.53
C VAL A 30 1.99 7.40 0.09
N LEU A 31 2.60 6.31 -0.40
CA LEU A 31 3.04 6.20 -1.77
C LEU A 31 2.23 5.13 -2.51
N LEU A 32 1.63 5.52 -3.63
CA LEU A 32 1.05 4.61 -4.60
C LEU A 32 2.10 4.33 -5.68
N ALA A 33 2.43 3.08 -5.93
CA ALA A 33 3.27 2.68 -7.05
C ALA A 33 2.42 1.89 -8.05
N LEU A 34 1.99 2.56 -9.13
CA LEU A 34 1.06 2.04 -10.13
C LEU A 34 1.46 2.50 -11.54
N SER A 35 1.57 1.56 -12.49
CA SER A 35 1.89 1.88 -13.89
C SER A 35 0.79 2.68 -14.60
N GLU A 36 -0.47 2.48 -14.19
CA GLU A 36 -1.62 3.21 -14.76
C GLU A 36 -1.71 4.62 -14.19
N ARG A 37 -1.05 5.58 -14.86
CA ARG A 37 -0.95 7.00 -14.42
C ARG A 37 -2.29 7.62 -14.01
N VAL A 38 -3.34 7.46 -14.81
CA VAL A 38 -4.66 8.08 -14.53
C VAL A 38 -5.27 7.50 -13.27
N LEU A 39 -5.30 6.17 -13.15
CA LEU A 39 -5.82 5.48 -11.97
C LEU A 39 -5.01 5.85 -10.71
N GLY A 40 -3.69 5.83 -10.81
CA GLY A 40 -2.80 6.19 -9.71
C GLY A 40 -2.99 7.64 -9.25
N ALA A 41 -3.13 8.58 -10.19
CA ALA A 41 -3.37 9.98 -9.86
C ALA A 41 -4.73 10.18 -9.17
N SER A 42 -5.78 9.54 -9.68
CA SER A 42 -7.10 9.56 -9.04
C SER A 42 -7.08 8.97 -7.64
N LEU A 43 -6.38 7.85 -7.41
CA LEU A 43 -6.23 7.26 -6.08
C LEU A 43 -5.45 8.18 -5.14
N ALA A 44 -4.38 8.83 -5.61
CA ALA A 44 -3.61 9.77 -4.80
C ALA A 44 -4.49 10.94 -4.34
N SER A 45 -5.26 11.55 -5.25
CA SER A 45 -6.19 12.63 -4.90
C SER A 45 -7.27 12.17 -3.91
N LEU A 46 -7.77 10.94 -4.02
CA LEU A 46 -8.73 10.41 -3.06
C LEU A 46 -8.11 10.20 -1.67
N PHE A 47 -6.85 9.78 -1.59
CA PHE A 47 -6.14 9.65 -0.31
C PHE A 47 -5.87 11.02 0.33
N GLU A 48 -5.50 12.03 -0.46
CA GLU A 48 -5.34 13.40 0.02
C GLU A 48 -6.64 13.96 0.59
N LEU A 49 -7.77 13.75 -0.10
CA LEU A 49 -9.11 14.11 0.39
C LEU A 49 -9.49 13.41 1.71
N LYS A 50 -8.86 12.27 2.02
CA LYS A 50 -9.03 11.52 3.27
C LYS A 50 -8.01 11.89 4.34
N GLY A 51 -7.16 12.88 4.09
CA GLY A 51 -6.17 13.38 5.05
C GLY A 51 -4.85 12.61 5.04
N PHE A 52 -4.57 11.84 4.00
CA PHE A 52 -3.29 11.16 3.79
C PHE A 52 -2.54 11.83 2.65
N PRO A 53 -1.46 12.61 2.93
CA PRO A 53 -0.58 13.10 1.88
C PRO A 53 -0.11 11.94 1.02
N ALA A 54 -0.37 12.00 -0.30
CA ALA A 54 -0.13 10.88 -1.20
C ALA A 54 0.72 11.28 -2.42
N GLN A 55 1.65 10.42 -2.81
CA GLN A 55 2.39 10.56 -4.07
C GLN A 55 2.20 9.33 -4.97
N LEU A 56 2.47 9.51 -6.26
CA LEU A 56 2.44 8.45 -7.27
C LEU A 56 3.83 8.20 -7.85
N ALA A 57 4.27 6.95 -7.80
CA ALA A 57 5.34 6.40 -8.63
C ALA A 57 4.72 5.58 -9.76
N VAL A 58 5.17 5.76 -11.00
CA VAL A 58 4.65 5.03 -12.17
C VAL A 58 5.56 3.89 -12.62
N ASP A 59 6.76 3.81 -12.06
CA ASP A 59 7.78 2.82 -12.37
C ASP A 59 8.73 2.60 -11.18
N ALA A 60 9.64 1.64 -11.32
CA ALA A 60 10.59 1.29 -10.26
C ALA A 60 11.58 2.43 -9.95
N SER A 61 11.90 3.28 -10.92
CA SER A 61 12.86 4.38 -10.77
C SER A 61 12.26 5.50 -9.91
N SER A 62 11.07 5.97 -10.29
CA SER A 62 10.29 6.95 -9.52
C SER A 62 9.94 6.46 -8.12
N LEU A 63 9.62 5.16 -7.95
CA LEU A 63 9.40 4.56 -6.64
C LEU A 63 10.64 4.70 -5.75
N ARG A 64 11.81 4.26 -6.23
CA ARG A 64 13.06 4.33 -5.45
C ARG A 64 13.43 5.77 -5.08
N ARG A 65 13.29 6.70 -6.02
CA ARG A 65 13.55 8.12 -5.79
C ARG A 65 12.64 8.70 -4.70
N ILE A 66 11.32 8.49 -4.82
CA ILE A 66 10.36 9.01 -3.84
C ILE A 66 10.57 8.35 -2.47
N VAL A 67 10.90 7.05 -2.41
CA VAL A 67 11.21 6.38 -1.14
C VAL A 67 12.40 7.03 -0.44
N ALA A 68 13.49 7.32 -1.18
CA ALA A 68 14.69 7.93 -0.63
C ALA A 68 14.45 9.40 -0.19
N GLU A 69 13.77 10.18 -1.02
CA GLU A 69 13.60 11.63 -0.79
C GLU A 69 12.46 11.96 0.17
N TRP A 70 11.31 11.30 -0.01
CA TRP A 70 10.07 11.63 0.68
C TRP A 70 9.74 10.68 1.83
N ARG A 71 10.41 9.51 1.92
CA ARG A 71 10.33 8.57 3.04
C ARG A 71 8.87 8.25 3.44
N PRO A 72 8.07 7.61 2.57
CA PRO A 72 6.68 7.26 2.86
C PRO A 72 6.61 6.21 3.98
N HIS A 73 5.52 6.23 4.74
CA HIS A 73 5.26 5.27 5.83
C HIS A 73 4.47 4.06 5.35
N VAL A 74 3.64 4.25 4.32
CA VAL A 74 2.89 3.17 3.66
C VAL A 74 3.13 3.24 2.17
N ILE A 75 3.46 2.10 1.56
CA ILE A 75 3.60 1.94 0.11
C ILE A 75 2.59 0.91 -0.37
N PHE A 76 1.70 1.31 -1.28
CA PHE A 76 0.88 0.39 -2.07
C PHE A 76 1.61 0.12 -3.39
N LEU A 77 2.17 -1.08 -3.55
CA LEU A 77 3.04 -1.43 -4.68
C LEU A 77 2.39 -2.43 -5.63
N ASP A 78 2.10 -2.01 -6.87
CA ASP A 78 1.73 -2.93 -7.96
C ASP A 78 2.84 -3.95 -8.19
N THR A 79 2.51 -5.23 -8.07
CA THR A 79 3.45 -6.34 -8.20
C THR A 79 4.00 -6.52 -9.61
N ARG A 80 3.44 -5.80 -10.59
CA ARG A 80 3.94 -5.73 -11.97
C ARG A 80 5.06 -4.70 -12.14
N ILE A 81 5.23 -3.76 -11.20
CA ILE A 81 6.35 -2.79 -11.24
C ILE A 81 7.64 -3.50 -10.84
N GLY A 82 8.67 -3.39 -11.69
CA GLY A 82 9.97 -4.07 -11.49
C GLY A 82 10.04 -5.49 -12.07
N GLY A 83 9.01 -5.90 -12.80
CA GLY A 83 8.92 -7.21 -13.45
C GLY A 83 8.07 -8.19 -12.65
N CYS A 84 7.01 -8.70 -13.29
CA CYS A 84 6.03 -9.59 -12.67
C CYS A 84 6.67 -10.85 -12.07
N GLY A 85 6.30 -11.20 -10.84
CA GLY A 85 6.62 -12.49 -10.22
C GLY A 85 8.04 -12.68 -9.69
N ASN A 86 8.97 -11.74 -9.93
CA ASN A 86 10.34 -11.83 -9.39
C ASN A 86 10.45 -11.24 -7.97
N TYR A 87 9.54 -10.34 -7.60
CA TYR A 87 9.52 -9.61 -6.33
C TYR A 87 10.86 -8.96 -5.92
N ALA A 88 11.79 -8.77 -6.86
CA ALA A 88 13.13 -8.25 -6.60
C ALA A 88 13.08 -6.81 -6.09
N LEU A 89 12.08 -6.04 -6.53
CA LEU A 89 11.89 -4.65 -6.13
C LEU A 89 11.53 -4.53 -4.64
N VAL A 90 10.58 -5.33 -4.13
CA VAL A 90 10.24 -5.29 -2.70
C VAL A 90 11.38 -5.81 -1.84
N ARG A 91 12.12 -6.84 -2.27
CA ARG A 91 13.31 -7.33 -1.57
C ARG A 91 14.38 -6.24 -1.46
N ALA A 92 14.70 -5.58 -2.56
CA ALA A 92 15.67 -4.49 -2.58
C ALA A 92 15.20 -3.29 -1.73
N LEU A 93 13.90 -2.98 -1.72
CA LEU A 93 13.35 -1.95 -0.85
C LEU A 93 13.52 -2.32 0.63
N ARG A 94 13.35 -3.59 1.01
CA ARG A 94 13.54 -4.07 2.38
C ARG A 94 15.00 -4.08 2.82
N GLU A 95 15.92 -4.46 1.93
CA GLU A 95 17.36 -4.44 2.21
C GLU A 95 17.88 -3.01 2.42
N ALA A 96 17.34 -2.05 1.67
CA ALA A 96 17.67 -0.64 1.79
C ALA A 96 16.81 0.12 2.83
N ASP A 97 15.84 -0.55 3.46
CA ASP A 97 14.88 0.13 4.33
C ASP A 97 15.52 0.52 5.66
N ASP A 98 15.64 1.82 5.90
CA ASP A 98 16.07 2.38 7.17
C ASP A 98 14.90 2.56 8.17
N ASP A 99 13.65 2.40 7.71
CA ASP A 99 12.44 2.53 8.51
C ASP A 99 11.74 1.18 8.68
N ALA A 100 12.12 0.47 9.73
CA ALA A 100 11.47 -0.80 10.10
C ALA A 100 9.94 -0.69 10.27
N ARG A 101 9.41 0.52 10.50
CA ARG A 101 7.97 0.76 10.66
C ARG A 101 7.23 0.96 9.33
N ARG A 102 7.93 1.10 8.21
CA ARG A 102 7.31 1.23 6.89
C ARG A 102 6.50 -0.01 6.53
N SER A 103 5.25 0.20 6.11
CA SER A 103 4.39 -0.84 5.58
C SER A 103 4.47 -0.90 4.05
N ILE A 104 4.70 -2.08 3.48
CA ILE A 104 4.66 -2.31 2.03
C ILE A 104 3.54 -3.29 1.71
N ILE A 105 2.51 -2.83 1.02
CA ILE A 105 1.27 -3.56 0.71
C ILE A 105 1.26 -3.88 -0.78
N ALA A 106 1.13 -5.17 -1.13
CA ALA A 106 1.11 -5.62 -2.52
C ALA A 106 -0.22 -5.26 -3.21
N MET A 107 -0.19 -4.60 -4.36
CA MET A 107 -1.35 -4.36 -5.23
C MET A 107 -1.34 -5.39 -6.37
N SER A 108 -1.88 -6.57 -6.10
CA SER A 108 -1.77 -7.73 -7.00
C SER A 108 -3.01 -7.88 -7.89
N GLY A 109 -2.84 -8.43 -9.10
CA GLY A 109 -3.96 -8.76 -10.00
C GLY A 109 -4.65 -10.08 -9.61
N PHE A 110 -5.81 -10.35 -10.21
CA PHE A 110 -6.59 -11.57 -9.93
C PHE A 110 -6.18 -12.82 -10.74
N LEU A 111 -5.41 -12.71 -11.85
CA LEU A 111 -5.18 -13.85 -12.75
C LEU A 111 -3.76 -13.91 -13.35
N PRO A 112 -3.02 -15.03 -13.16
CA PRO A 112 -3.20 -15.97 -12.05
C PRO A 112 -3.02 -15.25 -10.71
N GLU A 113 -3.77 -15.66 -9.70
CA GLU A 113 -3.69 -15.06 -8.37
C GLU A 113 -2.28 -15.27 -7.78
N GLU A 114 -1.62 -14.18 -7.36
CA GLU A 114 -0.28 -14.29 -6.75
C GLU A 114 -0.39 -14.87 -5.34
N PRO A 115 0.21 -16.03 -5.03
CA PRO A 115 -0.01 -16.67 -3.73
C PRO A 115 0.45 -15.78 -2.56
N ILE A 116 -0.38 -15.67 -1.51
CA ILE A 116 -0.06 -14.90 -0.29
C ILE A 116 1.26 -15.34 0.33
N ALA A 117 1.57 -16.64 0.30
CA ALA A 117 2.85 -17.17 0.78
C ALA A 117 4.06 -16.52 0.06
N ARG A 118 3.99 -16.36 -1.26
CA ARG A 118 5.08 -15.73 -2.05
C ARG A 118 5.20 -14.24 -1.75
N LEU A 119 4.06 -13.55 -1.55
CA LEU A 119 4.06 -12.14 -1.14
C LEU A 119 4.69 -11.96 0.25
N ARG A 120 4.38 -12.85 1.19
CA ARG A 120 5.00 -12.87 2.53
C ARG A 120 6.51 -13.10 2.45
N GLU A 121 6.95 -14.14 1.75
CA GLU A 121 8.36 -14.49 1.56
C GLU A 121 9.17 -13.39 0.85
N ALA A 122 8.50 -12.58 0.03
CA ALA A 122 9.11 -11.43 -0.64
C ALA A 122 9.27 -10.21 0.26
N GLY A 123 8.59 -10.15 1.41
CA GLY A 123 8.68 -9.06 2.38
C GLY A 123 7.55 -8.03 2.31
N TYR A 124 6.41 -8.34 1.68
CA TYR A 124 5.21 -7.52 1.84
C TYR A 124 4.61 -7.70 3.25
N ASP A 125 3.93 -6.67 3.76
CA ASP A 125 3.22 -6.68 5.05
C ASP A 125 1.72 -6.99 4.91
N GLY A 126 1.22 -6.93 3.68
CA GLY A 126 -0.16 -7.21 3.32
C GLY A 126 -0.38 -7.17 1.82
N HIS A 127 -1.64 -7.29 1.42
CA HIS A 127 -2.04 -7.19 0.02
C HIS A 127 -3.40 -6.50 -0.16
N CYS A 128 -3.60 -6.00 -1.37
CA CYS A 128 -4.85 -5.55 -1.97
C CYS A 128 -4.96 -6.18 -3.36
N ARG A 129 -5.94 -7.07 -3.58
CA ARG A 129 -6.25 -7.65 -4.89
C ARG A 129 -7.03 -6.64 -5.72
N ARG A 130 -6.64 -6.43 -6.97
CA ARG A 130 -7.31 -5.49 -7.88
C ARG A 130 -8.38 -6.18 -8.72
N PRO A 131 -9.62 -5.65 -8.79
CA PRO A 131 -10.09 -4.41 -8.13
C PRO A 131 -10.21 -4.50 -6.59
N CYS A 132 -9.54 -3.58 -5.87
CA CYS A 132 -9.75 -3.30 -4.43
C CYS A 132 -10.43 -1.93 -4.36
N PRO A 133 -11.62 -1.82 -3.76
CA PRO A 133 -12.26 -0.54 -3.52
C PRO A 133 -11.41 0.39 -2.65
N VAL A 134 -11.45 1.69 -2.95
CA VAL A 134 -10.65 2.71 -2.24
C VAL A 134 -10.91 2.73 -0.75
N TRP A 135 -12.15 2.49 -0.32
CA TRP A 135 -12.52 2.48 1.10
C TRP A 135 -11.80 1.37 1.89
N GLN A 136 -11.57 0.20 1.29
CA GLN A 136 -10.79 -0.87 1.93
C GLN A 136 -9.34 -0.45 2.11
N MET A 137 -8.76 0.24 1.11
CA MET A 137 -7.39 0.75 1.21
C MET A 137 -7.27 1.81 2.30
N THR A 138 -8.27 2.70 2.42
CA THR A 138 -8.28 3.72 3.49
C THR A 138 -8.50 3.11 4.87
N ASP A 139 -9.29 2.04 5.00
CA ASP A 139 -9.43 1.31 6.27
C ASP A 139 -8.08 0.73 6.72
N LEU A 140 -7.25 0.22 5.80
CA LEU A 140 -5.88 -0.23 6.11
C LEU A 140 -4.98 0.92 6.57
N LEU A 141 -5.12 2.10 5.95
CA LEU A 141 -4.39 3.29 6.37
C LEU A 141 -4.83 3.76 7.75
N ASP A 142 -6.13 3.77 8.03
CA ASP A 142 -6.68 4.08 9.34
C ASP A 142 -6.19 3.08 10.41
N GLU A 143 -6.14 1.78 10.10
CA GLU A 143 -5.59 0.76 11.01
C GLU A 143 -4.09 1.00 11.28
N PHE A 144 -3.30 1.28 10.24
CA PHE A 144 -1.87 1.54 10.37
C PHE A 144 -1.57 2.83 11.13
N PHE A 145 -2.31 3.91 10.84
CA PHE A 145 -2.13 5.22 11.45
C PHE A 145 -3.00 5.45 12.70
N ALA A 146 -3.68 4.40 13.18
CA ALA A 146 -4.60 4.48 14.29
C ALA A 146 -3.94 5.14 15.51
N CYS A 147 -4.34 6.37 15.78
CA CYS A 147 -4.21 6.96 17.09
C CYS A 147 -5.33 6.32 17.93
N HIS A 148 -4.99 5.63 19.03
CA HIS A 148 -5.99 5.32 20.05
C HIS A 148 -6.41 6.63 20.69
N ALA A 149 -7.29 7.38 20.05
CA ALA A 149 -8.15 8.30 20.77
C ALA A 149 -9.15 7.43 21.51
N VAL A 150 -8.79 7.07 22.75
CA VAL A 150 -9.75 6.60 23.75
C VAL A 150 -10.90 7.60 23.73
N ARG A 151 -12.09 7.14 23.37
CA ARG A 151 -13.35 7.80 23.68
C ARG A 151 -14.11 6.89 24.61
#